data_AF-A0A7V0R4B3-F1
#
_entry.id   AF-A0A7V0R4B3-F1
#
_cell.length_a   1.000
_cell.length_b   1.000
_cell.length_c   1.000
_cell.angle_alpha   90.00
_cell.angle_beta   90.00
_cell.angle_gamma   90.00
#
_symmetry.space_group_name_H-M   'P 1'
#
loop_
_entity.id
_entity.type
_entity.pdbx_description
1 polymer ?
#
loop_
_entity_poly.entity_id
_entity_poly.type
_entity_poly.pdbx_seq_one_letter_code
_entity_poly.pdbx_strand_id
1 'polypeptide(L)'
;MPLETVAAKQGNIAALNMFENAGRTINYLEIPSAVFTSPEVASVGMTEKEYAEKYNVCLCRTISFEHVEKAAAIKDRSGLIRMVLDPKTMEVIGVHIIGPMAADIITAATYAIKNKMTVYDIRDTVHVFPTLSEVIKKAAQSFDQSPDDMACCVE
;
A
#
# COMPACT_ATOMS: atom_id res chain seq x y z
N MET A 1 16.17 7.16 -5.42
CA MET A 1 14.79 7.62 -5.66
C MET A 1 14.75 9.13 -5.46
N PRO A 2 14.63 9.95 -6.53
CA PRO A 2 14.68 11.40 -6.44
C PRO A 2 13.31 11.98 -6.03
N LEU A 3 13.04 12.03 -4.72
CA LEU A 3 11.83 12.61 -4.15
C LEU A 3 12.21 13.67 -3.10
N GLU A 4 11.49 14.78 -3.07
CA GLU A 4 11.73 15.88 -2.13
C GLU A 4 11.65 15.41 -0.67
N THR A 5 10.59 14.67 -0.31
CA THR A 5 10.38 14.17 1.06
C THR A 5 11.47 13.21 1.52
N VAL A 6 12.04 12.43 0.58
CA VAL A 6 13.18 11.54 0.84
C VAL A 6 14.44 12.34 1.09
N ALA A 7 14.70 13.39 0.29
CA ALA A 7 15.83 14.28 0.49
C ALA A 7 15.76 15.01 1.85
N ALA A 8 14.57 15.49 2.23
CA ALA A 8 14.34 16.09 3.55
C ALA A 8 14.62 15.12 4.70
N LYS A 9 14.13 13.87 4.60
CA LYS A 9 14.37 12.81 5.60
C LYS A 9 15.85 12.44 5.69
N GLN A 10 16.54 12.34 4.55
CA GLN A 10 17.98 12.09 4.46
C GLN A 10 18.78 13.21 5.14
N GLY A 11 18.45 14.47 4.86
CA GLY A 11 19.09 15.63 5.48
C GLY A 11 18.95 15.63 7.01
N ASN A 12 17.75 15.34 7.52
CA ASN A 12 17.50 15.23 8.95
C ASN A 12 18.34 14.11 9.60
N ILE A 13 18.38 12.92 9.00
CA ILE A 13 19.18 11.79 9.51
C ILE A 13 20.67 12.09 9.46
N ALA A 14 21.15 12.75 8.39
CA ALA A 14 22.54 13.16 8.28
C ALA A 14 22.93 14.14 9.39
N ALA A 15 22.09 15.14 9.68
CA ALA A 15 22.31 16.09 10.77
C ALA A 15 22.35 15.39 12.14
N LEU A 16 21.38 14.51 12.43
CA LEU A 16 21.35 13.75 13.68
C LEU A 16 22.57 12.85 13.85
N ASN A 17 23.01 12.19 12.78
CA ASN A 17 24.22 11.35 12.84
C ASN A 17 25.49 12.19 13.05
N MET A 18 25.55 13.40 12.48
CA MET A 18 26.69 14.30 12.62
C MET A 18 26.81 14.90 14.02
N PHE A 19 25.70 15.36 14.61
CA PHE A 19 25.72 16.11 15.86
C PHE A 19 25.42 15.26 17.09
N GLU A 20 24.66 14.17 16.95
CA GLU A 20 24.21 13.32 18.07
C GLU A 20 24.79 11.90 18.02
N ASN A 21 25.58 11.56 17.00
CA ASN A 21 26.07 10.20 16.76
C ASN A 21 24.92 9.15 16.80
N ALA A 22 23.75 9.52 16.28
CA ALA A 22 22.50 8.78 16.46
C ALA A 22 22.46 7.41 15.73
N GLY A 23 23.39 7.14 14.82
CA GLY A 23 23.49 5.86 14.09
C GLY A 23 22.24 5.50 13.26
N ARG A 24 21.44 6.49 12.86
CA ARG A 24 20.17 6.27 12.15
C ARG A 24 20.39 5.99 10.67
N THR A 25 19.58 5.11 10.11
CA THR A 25 19.56 4.78 8.68
C THR A 25 18.16 4.96 8.10
N ILE A 26 18.06 4.96 6.78
CA ILE A 26 16.78 5.00 6.06
C ILE A 26 16.45 3.62 5.53
N ASN A 27 15.26 3.15 5.88
CA ASN A 27 14.63 2.03 5.20
C ASN A 27 13.91 2.55 3.95
N TYR A 28 14.33 2.13 2.76
CA TYR A 28 13.72 2.57 1.50
C TYR A 28 12.46 1.79 1.14
N LEU A 29 12.19 0.65 1.77
CA LEU A 29 11.00 -0.16 1.52
C LEU A 29 9.71 0.54 2.00
N GLU A 30 9.83 1.44 2.98
CA GLU A 30 8.72 2.21 3.55
C GLU A 30 8.56 3.60 2.91
N ILE A 31 9.17 3.84 1.74
CA ILE A 31 9.08 5.13 1.04
C ILE A 31 8.04 5.03 -0.07
N PRO A 32 6.92 5.78 0.02
CA PRO A 32 5.95 5.82 -1.05
C PRO A 32 6.43 6.71 -2.20
N SER A 33 5.90 6.44 -3.39
CA SER A 33 6.04 7.29 -4.57
C SER A 33 4.70 7.43 -5.28
N ALA A 34 4.50 8.56 -5.97
CA ALA A 34 3.29 8.81 -6.73
C ALA A 34 3.57 9.57 -8.02
N VAL A 35 2.73 9.35 -9.02
CA VAL A 35 2.66 10.04 -10.30
C VAL A 35 1.26 10.64 -10.42
N PHE A 36 1.18 11.97 -10.47
CA PHE A 36 -0.06 12.74 -10.45
C PHE A 36 -0.70 12.86 -11.85
N THR A 37 -0.87 11.73 -12.53
CA THR A 37 -1.64 11.61 -13.78
C THR A 37 -3.13 11.43 -13.49
N SER A 38 -3.95 11.31 -14.53
CA SER A 38 -5.36 10.91 -14.42
C SER A 38 -5.59 9.62 -15.21
N PRO A 39 -5.80 8.46 -14.55
CA PRO A 39 -5.76 8.24 -13.10
C PRO A 39 -4.36 8.38 -12.50
N GLU A 40 -4.29 8.56 -11.17
CA GLU A 40 -3.03 8.62 -10.44
C GLU A 40 -2.40 7.23 -10.33
N VAL A 41 -1.08 7.18 -10.19
CA VAL A 41 -0.35 5.94 -9.89
C VAL A 41 0.46 6.14 -8.62
N ALA A 42 0.38 5.22 -7.67
CA ALA A 42 1.12 5.28 -6.43
C ALA A 42 1.64 3.91 -6.01
N SER A 43 2.78 3.87 -5.35
CA SER A 43 3.40 2.62 -4.90
C SER A 43 4.20 2.79 -3.62
N VAL A 44 4.32 1.70 -2.86
CA VAL A 44 5.24 1.57 -1.72
C VAL A 44 5.64 0.10 -1.56
N GLY A 45 6.88 -0.16 -1.13
CA GLY A 45 7.40 -1.52 -0.95
C GLY A 45 7.86 -2.19 -2.24
N MET A 46 7.92 -3.53 -2.24
CA MET A 46 8.39 -4.32 -3.39
C MET A 46 7.26 -4.72 -4.31
N THR A 47 7.55 -4.76 -5.61
CA THR A 47 6.70 -5.44 -6.59
C THR A 47 6.71 -6.95 -6.38
N GLU A 48 5.70 -7.62 -6.90
CA GLU A 48 5.68 -9.09 -7.00
C GLU A 48 6.93 -9.62 -7.71
N LYS A 49 7.33 -8.98 -8.81
CA LYS A 49 8.48 -9.43 -9.61
C LYS A 49 9.75 -9.37 -8.77
N GLU A 50 10.02 -8.25 -8.11
CA GLU A 50 11.20 -8.09 -7.26
C GLU A 50 11.19 -9.09 -6.10
N TYR A 51 10.02 -9.33 -5.49
CA TYR A 51 9.90 -10.28 -4.38
C TYR A 51 10.11 -11.73 -4.84
N ALA A 52 9.52 -12.11 -5.98
CA ALA A 52 9.69 -13.43 -6.58
C ALA A 52 11.13 -13.69 -7.03
N GLU A 53 11.80 -12.71 -7.64
CA GLU A 53 13.22 -12.82 -8.03
C GLU A 53 14.14 -13.01 -6.82
N LYS A 54 13.82 -12.39 -5.69
CA LYS A 54 14.64 -12.44 -4.48
C LYS A 54 14.41 -13.69 -3.63
N TYR A 55 13.18 -14.19 -3.54
CA TYR A 55 12.81 -15.25 -2.60
C TYR A 55 12.19 -16.50 -3.25
N ASN A 56 12.01 -16.50 -4.58
CA ASN A 56 11.41 -17.60 -5.35
C ASN A 56 10.01 -18.01 -4.87
N VAL A 57 9.25 -17.07 -4.32
CA VAL A 57 7.87 -17.22 -3.86
C VAL A 57 7.07 -15.95 -4.15
N CYS A 58 5.77 -16.08 -4.32
CA CYS A 58 4.86 -14.95 -4.51
C CYS A 58 3.52 -15.22 -3.83
N LEU A 59 3.03 -14.25 -3.07
CA LEU A 59 1.65 -14.19 -2.62
C LEU A 59 1.13 -12.77 -2.86
N CYS A 60 0.23 -12.61 -3.81
CA CYS A 60 -0.31 -11.31 -4.18
C CYS A 60 -1.78 -11.40 -4.61
N ARG A 61 -2.46 -10.27 -4.53
CA ARG A 61 -3.83 -10.09 -5.00
C ARG A 61 -3.99 -8.76 -5.71
N THR A 62 -4.89 -8.75 -6.68
CA THR A 62 -5.32 -7.53 -7.38
C THR A 62 -6.81 -7.35 -7.19
N ILE A 63 -7.22 -6.13 -6.84
CA ILE A 63 -8.63 -5.74 -6.72
C ILE A 63 -8.88 -4.53 -7.63
N SER A 64 -9.99 -4.57 -8.36
CA SER A 64 -10.47 -3.46 -9.16
C SER A 64 -11.21 -2.44 -8.29
N PHE A 65 -11.11 -1.15 -8.64
CA PHE A 65 -11.96 -0.11 -8.03
C PHE A 65 -13.45 -0.31 -8.33
N GLU A 66 -13.82 -1.23 -9.23
CA GLU A 66 -15.21 -1.67 -9.43
C GLU A 66 -15.85 -2.26 -8.16
N HIS A 67 -15.05 -2.83 -7.26
CA HIS A 67 -15.51 -3.40 -5.99
C HIS A 67 -15.47 -2.38 -4.84
N VAL A 68 -15.27 -1.09 -5.13
CA VAL A 68 -15.22 -0.01 -4.14
C VAL A 68 -16.45 0.87 -4.26
N GLU A 69 -17.23 0.97 -3.19
CA GLU A 69 -18.53 1.63 -3.19
C GLU A 69 -18.40 3.13 -3.40
N LYS A 70 -17.36 3.74 -2.84
CA LYS A 70 -17.07 5.16 -3.08
C LYS A 70 -16.75 5.45 -4.54
N ALA A 71 -16.02 4.55 -5.22
CA ALA A 71 -15.68 4.65 -6.63
C ALA A 71 -16.95 4.64 -7.51
N ALA A 72 -17.91 3.77 -7.17
CA ALA A 72 -19.24 3.78 -7.77
C ALA A 72 -19.99 5.10 -7.53
N ALA A 73 -19.99 5.61 -6.29
CA ALA A 73 -20.69 6.83 -5.93
C ALA A 73 -20.17 8.07 -6.68
N ILE A 74 -18.85 8.14 -6.92
CA ILE A 74 -18.23 9.24 -7.69
C ILE A 74 -18.21 8.99 -9.20
N LYS A 75 -18.73 7.84 -9.66
CA LYS A 75 -18.73 7.41 -11.07
C LYS A 75 -17.33 7.32 -11.70
N ASP A 76 -16.33 7.00 -10.89
CA ASP A 76 -14.97 6.72 -11.34
C ASP A 76 -14.50 5.42 -10.70
N ARG A 77 -14.64 4.34 -11.46
CA ARG A 77 -14.21 2.98 -11.10
C ARG A 77 -12.90 2.58 -11.78
N SER A 78 -12.20 3.55 -12.36
CA SER A 78 -10.99 3.26 -13.12
C SER A 78 -9.86 2.79 -12.20
N GLY A 79 -9.12 1.78 -12.66
CA GLY A 79 -7.90 1.34 -12.01
C GLY A 79 -8.04 0.15 -11.07
N LEU A 80 -6.95 -0.14 -10.36
CA LEU A 80 -6.77 -1.33 -9.54
C LEU A 80 -5.74 -1.09 -8.43
N ILE A 81 -5.81 -1.92 -7.39
CA ILE A 81 -4.77 -2.09 -6.38
C ILE A 81 -4.12 -3.47 -6.56
N ARG A 82 -2.81 -3.58 -6.38
CA ARG A 82 -2.10 -4.85 -6.19
C ARG A 82 -1.40 -4.83 -4.86
N MET A 83 -1.70 -5.82 -4.01
CA MET A 83 -1.08 -6.03 -2.70
C MET A 83 -0.20 -7.28 -2.77
N VAL A 84 1.00 -7.18 -2.20
CA VAL A 84 1.98 -8.26 -2.14
C VAL A 84 2.30 -8.54 -0.68
N LEU A 85 2.31 -9.82 -0.32
CA LEU A 85 2.57 -10.30 1.03
C LEU A 85 3.80 -11.21 1.07
N ASP A 86 4.44 -11.27 2.23
CA ASP A 86 5.35 -12.37 2.56
C ASP A 86 4.52 -13.64 2.88
N PRO A 87 4.69 -14.76 2.15
CA PRO A 87 3.87 -15.96 2.36
C PRO A 87 4.07 -16.64 3.71
N LYS A 88 5.16 -16.36 4.43
CA LYS A 88 5.46 -16.98 5.73
C LYS A 88 4.87 -16.18 6.88
N THR A 89 4.95 -14.85 6.81
CA THR A 89 4.52 -13.97 7.91
C THR A 89 3.16 -13.32 7.65
N MET A 90 2.67 -13.35 6.41
CA MET A 90 1.50 -12.61 5.94
C MET A 90 1.63 -11.09 6.11
N GLU A 91 2.86 -10.58 6.33
CA GLU A 91 3.17 -9.15 6.34
C GLU A 91 2.97 -8.55 4.96
N VAL A 92 2.41 -7.34 4.90
CA VAL A 92 2.35 -6.58 3.65
C VAL A 92 3.75 -6.09 3.31
N ILE A 93 4.26 -6.48 2.14
CA ILE A 93 5.60 -6.10 1.68
C ILE A 93 5.58 -5.10 0.52
N GLY A 94 4.42 -4.92 -0.11
CA GLY A 94 4.25 -3.96 -1.19
C GLY A 94 2.80 -3.72 -1.58
N VAL A 95 2.50 -2.48 -1.96
CA VAL A 95 1.20 -2.05 -2.47
C VAL A 95 1.39 -1.10 -3.65
N HIS A 96 0.63 -1.34 -4.72
CA HIS A 96 0.66 -0.56 -5.95
C HIS A 96 -0.77 -0.22 -6.33
N ILE A 97 -1.03 1.04 -6.65
CA ILE A 97 -2.37 1.55 -6.92
C ILE A 97 -2.31 2.34 -8.22
N ILE A 98 -3.25 2.09 -9.12
CA ILE A 98 -3.65 3.00 -10.18
C ILE A 98 -5.13 3.30 -9.95
N GLY A 99 -5.54 4.56 -9.89
CA GLY A 99 -6.94 4.91 -9.63
C GLY A 99 -7.14 6.33 -9.11
N PRO A 100 -8.39 6.71 -8.80
CA PRO A 100 -8.69 8.01 -8.22
C PRO A 100 -8.05 8.15 -6.83
N MET A 101 -7.39 9.28 -6.57
CA MET A 101 -6.74 9.61 -5.30
C MET A 101 -5.72 8.55 -4.82
N ALA A 102 -5.05 7.85 -5.76
CA ALA A 102 -4.06 6.84 -5.42
C ALA A 102 -2.92 7.39 -4.55
N ALA A 103 -2.50 8.64 -4.79
CA ALA A 103 -1.45 9.31 -4.03
C ALA A 103 -1.84 9.55 -2.56
N ASP A 104 -3.12 9.78 -2.27
CA ASP A 104 -3.61 9.92 -0.89
C ASP A 104 -3.74 8.54 -0.23
N ILE A 105 -4.30 7.56 -0.96
CA ILE A 105 -4.57 6.21 -0.43
C ILE A 105 -3.27 5.48 -0.05
N ILE A 106 -2.20 5.62 -0.83
CA ILE A 106 -0.93 4.89 -0.63
C ILE A 106 -0.28 5.16 0.75
N THR A 107 -0.61 6.29 1.38
CA THR A 107 -0.10 6.65 2.70
C THR A 107 -0.52 5.64 3.75
N ALA A 108 -1.74 5.11 3.69
CA ALA A 108 -2.19 4.06 4.61
C ALA A 108 -1.40 2.75 4.44
N ALA A 109 -1.14 2.34 3.20
CA ALA A 109 -0.29 1.19 2.90
C ALA A 109 1.17 1.41 3.38
N THR A 110 1.66 2.64 3.32
CA THR A 110 2.99 3.01 3.82
C THR A 110 3.09 2.77 5.32
N TYR A 111 2.08 3.16 6.09
CA TYR A 111 2.05 2.86 7.53
C TYR A 111 1.95 1.36 7.80
N ALA A 112 1.20 0.61 7.00
CA ALA A 112 1.12 -0.84 7.14
C ALA A 112 2.50 -1.50 6.97
N ILE A 113 3.23 -1.17 5.90
CA ILE A 113 4.58 -1.70 5.65
C ILE A 113 5.57 -1.26 6.73
N LYS A 114 5.56 0.03 7.10
CA LYS A 114 6.45 0.59 8.13
C LYS A 114 6.30 -0.11 9.49
N ASN A 115 5.07 -0.48 9.85
CA ASN A 115 4.75 -1.14 11.12
C ASN A 115 4.71 -2.68 11.00
N LYS A 116 5.08 -3.24 9.83
CA LYS A 116 5.05 -4.68 9.57
C LYS A 116 3.68 -5.30 9.85
N MET A 117 2.61 -4.59 9.49
CA MET A 117 1.25 -5.09 9.63
C MET A 117 1.05 -6.29 8.70
N THR A 118 0.37 -7.29 9.22
CA THR A 118 -0.13 -8.42 8.45
C THR A 118 -1.40 -8.03 7.70
N VAL A 119 -1.76 -8.82 6.70
CA VAL A 119 -3.05 -8.70 6.02
C VAL A 119 -4.23 -8.81 7.01
N TYR A 120 -4.07 -9.56 8.08
CA TYR A 120 -5.10 -9.74 9.11
C TYR A 120 -5.30 -8.49 9.95
N ASP A 121 -4.22 -7.75 10.27
CA ASP A 121 -4.31 -6.48 11.00
C ASP A 121 -5.10 -5.44 10.20
N ILE A 122 -4.90 -5.41 8.87
CA ILE A 122 -5.67 -4.53 7.97
C ILE A 122 -7.14 -4.93 7.93
N ARG A 123 -7.43 -6.24 7.87
CA ARG A 123 -8.81 -6.74 7.86
C ARG A 123 -9.56 -6.40 9.14
N ASP A 124 -8.92 -6.60 10.29
CA ASP A 124 -9.49 -6.33 11.63
C ASP A 124 -9.69 -4.83 11.88
N THR A 125 -9.03 -3.97 11.10
CA THR A 125 -9.20 -2.52 11.20
C THR A 125 -10.57 -2.09 10.67
N VAL A 126 -11.25 -1.25 11.43
CA VAL A 126 -12.48 -0.57 10.99
C VAL A 126 -12.12 0.55 10.01
N HIS A 127 -12.60 0.45 8.78
CA HIS A 127 -12.44 1.48 7.76
C HIS A 127 -13.64 2.42 7.74
N VAL A 128 -13.41 3.67 7.35
CA VAL A 128 -14.50 4.63 7.12
C VAL A 128 -15.24 4.26 5.84
N PHE A 129 -16.57 4.15 5.93
CA PHE A 129 -17.44 3.84 4.81
C PHE A 129 -18.37 5.02 4.46
N PRO A 130 -18.58 5.35 3.17
CA PRO A 130 -17.82 4.89 2.01
C PRO A 130 -16.59 5.78 1.74
N THR A 131 -15.41 5.19 1.56
CA THR A 131 -14.17 5.89 1.16
C THR A 131 -13.37 5.12 0.10
N LEU A 132 -12.53 5.81 -0.68
CA LEU A 132 -11.68 5.14 -1.68
C LEU A 132 -10.58 4.29 -1.02
N SER A 133 -10.16 4.63 0.21
CA SER A 133 -9.15 3.87 0.95
C SER A 133 -9.64 2.48 1.39
N GLU A 134 -10.94 2.19 1.31
CA GLU A 134 -11.49 0.84 1.49
C GLU A 134 -10.93 -0.16 0.49
N VAL A 135 -10.40 0.30 -0.65
CA VAL A 135 -9.70 -0.54 -1.62
C VAL A 135 -8.54 -1.33 -0.97
N ILE A 136 -7.90 -0.79 0.07
CA ILE A 136 -6.87 -1.47 0.86
C ILE A 136 -7.47 -2.63 1.67
N LYS A 137 -8.62 -2.41 2.31
CA LYS A 137 -9.32 -3.46 3.06
C LYS A 137 -9.84 -4.56 2.13
N LYS A 138 -10.46 -4.21 1.00
CA LYS A 138 -10.91 -5.17 -0.01
C LYS A 138 -9.73 -5.99 -0.55
N ALA A 139 -8.58 -5.35 -0.81
CA ALA A 139 -7.36 -6.07 -1.20
C ALA A 139 -6.91 -7.07 -0.12
N ALA A 140 -6.95 -6.68 1.15
CA ALA A 140 -6.62 -7.58 2.25
C ALA A 140 -7.61 -8.75 2.39
N GLN A 141 -8.91 -8.50 2.25
CA GLN A 141 -9.96 -9.53 2.31
C GLN A 141 -9.87 -10.54 1.15
N SER A 142 -9.33 -10.11 -0.01
CA SER A 142 -9.21 -10.96 -1.20
C SER A 142 -8.21 -12.12 -1.08
N PHE A 143 -7.44 -12.16 0.01
CA PHE A 143 -6.61 -13.31 0.32
C PHE A 143 -7.42 -14.50 0.84
N ASP A 144 -8.61 -14.25 1.42
CA ASP A 144 -9.48 -15.28 2.02
C ASP A 144 -10.79 -15.49 1.24
N GLN A 145 -11.28 -14.46 0.55
CA GLN A 145 -12.58 -14.46 -0.13
C GLN A 145 -12.46 -14.04 -1.59
N SER A 146 -13.38 -14.51 -2.43
CA SER A 146 -13.49 -14.00 -3.81
C SER A 146 -13.98 -12.54 -3.78
N PRO A 147 -13.44 -11.65 -4.62
CA PRO A 147 -13.90 -10.25 -4.70
C PRO A 147 -15.39 -10.11 -5.02
N ASP A 148 -15.95 -11.05 -5.79
CA ASP A 148 -17.37 -11.05 -6.17
C ASP A 148 -18.31 -11.44 -5.02
N ASP A 149 -17.80 -12.17 -4.03
CA ASP A 149 -18.56 -12.64 -2.87
C ASP A 149 -18.49 -11.66 -1.69
N MET A 150 -17.67 -10.61 -1.78
CA MET A 150 -17.54 -9.59 -0.73
C MET A 150 -18.72 -8.62 -0.76
N ALA A 151 -19.68 -8.81 0.14
CA ALA A 151 -20.68 -7.80 0.37
C ALA A 151 -20.06 -6.48 0.89
N CYS A 152 -20.84 -5.41 0.75
CA CYS A 152 -20.44 -4.02 0.95
C CYS A 152 -19.68 -3.74 2.27
N CYS A 153 -20.06 -4.40 3.36
CA CYS A 153 -19.44 -4.22 4.69
C CYS A 153 -19.08 -5.56 5.35
N VAL A 154 -18.61 -6.54 4.57
CA VAL A 154 -18.12 -7.81 5.15
C VAL A 154 -16.89 -7.56 6.00
N GLU A 155 -16.80 -8.26 7.13
CA GLU A 155 -15.64 -8.35 8.03
C GLU A 155 -15.03 -9.76 7.94
#